data_AF-A0A954BTE8-F1
#
_entry.id   AF-A0A954BTE8-F1
#
_cell.length_a   1.000
_cell.length_b   1.000
_cell.length_c   1.000
_cell.angle_alpha   90.00
_cell.angle_beta   90.00
_cell.angle_gamma   90.00
#
_symmetry.space_group_name_H-M   'P 1'
#
loop_
_entity.id
_entity.type
_entity.pdbx_description
1 polymer ?
#
loop_
_entity_poly.entity_id
_entity_poly.type
_entity_poly.pdbx_seq_one_letter_code
_entity_poly.pdbx_strand_id
1 'polypeptide(L)'
;STTIDNCDATGGDSTGGNGDGGRAYGGGIYSKFAATFTDSVISNCSATGGAGNGSGSGRGGRGGGMEGLGAVTSIDTTWQGNAATGVDDSAYGGAISFAPSGTQQLTVTRSVLSGNTAASTNGEALGAAISCGGVIEIRESTISSSTATSGAGGADTIHHENSSTFLIERSTISGNAGGMTIVGSSSATIVNSTISGNSDPNGGGGITTDTSSLSLTFCTITLNNGGQAGGVFVSSGVVTMIGTILAGNTGPSAAATDFLVSSGTLSDGGGNLVGIDDVSNFTNGATQTGSTSGGLLNPMLGALMDNGGLTYTHAPQSGSPAIDNGGSTAVPSTDQRNAPRNVGAADAGAYEFGATVPSGQGSAGGEGDSRCSVSATGGNIWLLLLAISGMIVLVLMRRRYA
;
A
#
# COMPACT_ATOMS: atom_id res chain seq x y z
N SER A 1 12.16 -17.65 10.22
CA SER A 1 12.74 -16.36 10.62
C SER A 1 14.12 -16.19 10.01
N THR A 2 14.23 -15.24 9.09
CA THR A 2 15.47 -14.83 8.42
C THR A 2 15.60 -13.32 8.52
N THR A 3 16.81 -12.81 8.76
CA THR A 3 17.12 -11.37 8.68
C THR A 3 18.08 -11.14 7.52
N ILE A 4 17.69 -10.28 6.59
CA ILE A 4 18.52 -9.76 5.50
C ILE A 4 18.58 -8.25 5.72
N ASP A 5 19.78 -7.73 5.95
CA ASP A 5 19.98 -6.33 6.34
C ASP A 5 21.22 -5.78 5.64
N ASN A 6 21.16 -4.52 5.22
CA ASN A 6 22.29 -3.80 4.60
C ASN A 6 22.92 -4.53 3.40
N CYS A 7 22.09 -4.98 2.46
CA CYS A 7 22.52 -5.64 1.23
C CYS A 7 22.36 -4.71 0.03
N ASP A 8 23.41 -4.57 -0.79
CA ASP A 8 23.41 -3.65 -1.92
C ASP A 8 23.70 -4.37 -3.25
N ALA A 9 22.83 -4.14 -4.24
CA ALA A 9 23.04 -4.51 -5.63
C ALA A 9 23.20 -3.24 -6.47
N THR A 10 24.35 -3.09 -7.12
CA THR A 10 24.66 -1.95 -7.98
C THR A 10 24.84 -2.37 -9.43
N GLY A 11 24.17 -1.70 -10.35
CA GLY A 11 24.47 -1.79 -11.77
C GLY A 11 25.82 -1.15 -12.07
N GLY A 12 26.64 -1.79 -12.90
CA GLY A 12 27.96 -1.24 -13.25
C GLY A 12 27.83 0.06 -14.05
N ASP A 13 28.66 1.04 -13.74
CA ASP A 13 28.75 2.28 -14.50
C ASP A 13 29.48 2.07 -15.83
N SER A 14 29.07 2.81 -16.86
CA SER A 14 29.79 2.80 -18.13
C SER A 14 30.99 3.76 -18.07
N THR A 15 32.21 3.25 -18.27
CA THR A 15 33.44 4.06 -18.13
C THR A 15 34.09 4.45 -19.47
N GLY A 16 33.42 4.23 -20.61
CA GLY A 16 33.93 4.65 -21.93
C GLY A 16 32.87 4.69 -23.04
N GLY A 17 32.98 5.68 -23.94
CA GLY A 17 32.08 5.87 -25.10
C GLY A 17 30.62 6.19 -24.74
N ASN A 18 29.69 6.11 -25.70
CA ASN A 18 28.23 6.22 -25.48
C ASN A 18 27.65 4.93 -24.85
N GLY A 19 28.25 4.43 -23.76
CA GLY A 19 27.81 3.20 -23.09
C GLY A 19 26.66 3.44 -22.11
N ASP A 20 25.76 2.48 -22.03
CA ASP A 20 24.69 2.44 -21.01
C ASP A 20 25.22 1.91 -19.67
N GLY A 21 24.61 2.36 -18.57
CA GLY A 21 24.81 1.77 -17.26
C GLY A 21 24.18 0.37 -17.14
N GLY A 22 24.49 -0.34 -16.06
CA GLY A 22 23.89 -1.64 -15.72
C GLY A 22 22.59 -1.51 -14.93
N ARG A 23 21.67 -2.47 -15.06
CA ARG A 23 20.50 -2.58 -14.18
C ARG A 23 20.85 -3.30 -12.88
N ALA A 24 20.17 -2.95 -11.78
CA ALA A 24 20.22 -3.67 -10.52
C ALA A 24 18.87 -4.32 -10.21
N TYR A 25 18.91 -5.54 -9.68
CA TYR A 25 17.72 -6.30 -9.32
C TYR A 25 17.92 -6.96 -7.96
N GLY A 26 16.95 -6.81 -7.06
CA GLY A 26 16.91 -7.56 -5.82
C GLY A 26 18.06 -7.23 -4.88
N GLY A 27 18.05 -6.02 -4.31
CA GLY A 27 19.13 -5.54 -3.44
C GLY A 27 19.46 -6.51 -2.30
N GLY A 28 18.42 -7.05 -1.66
CA GLY A 28 18.54 -8.19 -0.76
C GLY A 28 18.38 -9.54 -1.46
N ILE A 29 17.33 -9.69 -2.26
CA ILE A 29 16.91 -10.98 -2.82
C ILE A 29 16.52 -10.84 -4.30
N TYR A 30 17.06 -11.72 -5.13
CA TYR A 30 16.55 -11.95 -6.49
C TYR A 30 16.07 -13.39 -6.63
N SER A 31 14.77 -13.60 -6.88
CA SER A 31 14.20 -14.94 -6.99
C SER A 31 13.46 -15.17 -8.31
N LYS A 32 13.93 -16.16 -9.08
CA LYS A 32 13.24 -16.68 -10.27
C LYS A 32 12.15 -17.71 -9.93
N PHE A 33 12.19 -18.26 -8.72
CA PHE A 33 11.30 -19.33 -8.27
C PHE A 33 10.44 -18.85 -7.10
N ALA A 34 9.55 -19.73 -6.63
CA ALA A 34 8.72 -19.41 -5.48
C ALA A 34 9.58 -19.12 -4.24
N ALA A 35 9.20 -18.12 -3.46
CA ALA A 35 9.87 -17.72 -2.24
C ALA A 35 8.85 -17.45 -1.12
N THR A 36 9.12 -17.97 0.08
CA THR A 36 8.27 -17.77 1.24
C THR A 36 9.08 -17.20 2.39
N PHE A 37 8.59 -16.10 2.97
CA PHE A 37 9.13 -15.43 4.13
C PHE A 37 8.13 -15.55 5.27
N THR A 38 8.60 -16.00 6.42
CA THR A 38 7.77 -16.16 7.62
C THR A 38 8.56 -15.70 8.83
N ASP A 39 8.00 -14.73 9.54
CA ASP A 39 8.63 -14.11 10.73
C ASP A 39 10.05 -13.60 10.39
N SER A 40 10.17 -12.92 9.25
CA SER A 40 11.44 -12.46 8.68
C SER A 40 11.56 -10.93 8.72
N VAL A 41 12.78 -10.43 8.55
CA VAL A 41 13.08 -9.00 8.40
C VAL A 41 13.96 -8.83 7.18
N ILE A 42 13.54 -7.98 6.24
CA ILE A 42 14.31 -7.54 5.08
C ILE A 42 14.42 -6.02 5.20
N SER A 43 15.60 -5.53 5.54
CA SER A 43 15.79 -4.12 5.86
C SER A 43 17.01 -3.50 5.20
N ASN A 44 16.94 -2.20 4.95
CA ASN A 44 18.08 -1.39 4.49
C ASN A 44 18.81 -1.97 3.27
N CYS A 45 18.10 -2.71 2.42
CA CYS A 45 18.67 -3.27 1.21
C CYS A 45 18.45 -2.30 0.04
N SER A 46 19.42 -2.19 -0.87
CA SER A 46 19.34 -1.28 -2.00
C SER A 46 19.58 -1.95 -3.35
N ALA A 47 18.80 -1.56 -4.36
CA ALA A 47 19.03 -1.87 -5.76
C ALA A 47 19.22 -0.56 -6.52
N THR A 48 20.46 -0.25 -6.93
CA THR A 48 20.82 1.01 -7.58
C THR A 48 21.29 0.76 -9.00
N GLY A 49 20.58 1.31 -10.00
CA GLY A 49 21.02 1.25 -11.38
C GLY A 49 22.30 2.06 -11.62
N GLY A 50 23.12 1.62 -12.57
CA GLY A 50 24.38 2.28 -12.93
C GLY A 50 24.15 3.49 -13.83
N ALA A 51 25.09 4.43 -13.79
CA ALA A 51 25.15 5.57 -14.67
C ALA A 51 25.68 5.18 -16.06
N GLY A 52 25.15 5.83 -17.10
CA GLY A 52 25.73 5.79 -18.44
C GLY A 52 26.39 7.13 -18.80
N ASN A 53 27.04 7.18 -19.96
CA ASN A 53 27.85 8.34 -20.38
C ASN A 53 27.11 9.36 -21.28
N GLY A 54 25.83 9.11 -21.60
CA GLY A 54 24.96 10.02 -22.35
C GLY A 54 23.60 10.25 -21.67
N SER A 55 22.87 11.29 -22.07
CA SER A 55 21.52 11.52 -21.56
C SER A 55 20.60 10.33 -21.87
N GLY A 56 19.94 9.77 -20.85
CA GLY A 56 19.05 8.61 -21.01
C GLY A 56 19.76 7.24 -21.02
N SER A 57 21.04 7.21 -20.68
CA SER A 57 21.85 5.97 -20.72
C SER A 57 22.06 5.32 -19.35
N GLY A 58 21.72 6.02 -18.26
CA GLY A 58 21.55 5.40 -16.94
C GLY A 58 20.44 4.34 -16.93
N ARG A 59 20.49 3.44 -15.96
CA ARG A 59 19.53 2.34 -15.80
C ARG A 59 18.85 2.35 -14.43
N GLY A 60 17.79 1.56 -14.33
CA GLY A 60 16.92 1.48 -13.16
C GLY A 60 17.35 0.41 -12.16
N GLY A 61 16.95 0.63 -10.91
CA GLY A 61 16.96 -0.37 -9.85
C GLY A 61 15.57 -0.98 -9.66
N ARG A 62 15.51 -2.28 -9.36
CA ARG A 62 14.25 -2.97 -9.06
C ARG A 62 14.36 -3.81 -7.80
N GLY A 63 13.36 -3.70 -6.94
CA GLY A 63 13.26 -4.55 -5.76
C GLY A 63 14.39 -4.30 -4.77
N GLY A 64 14.39 -3.15 -4.09
CA GLY A 64 15.43 -2.81 -3.11
C GLY A 64 15.59 -3.92 -2.06
N GLY A 65 14.47 -4.39 -1.51
CA GLY A 65 14.44 -5.61 -0.70
C GLY A 65 14.47 -6.86 -1.57
N MET A 66 13.53 -6.97 -2.51
CA MET A 66 13.37 -8.16 -3.35
C MET A 66 12.87 -7.85 -4.76
N GLU A 67 13.49 -8.51 -5.75
CA GLU A 67 12.93 -8.76 -7.08
C GLU A 67 12.39 -10.20 -7.14
N GLY A 68 11.09 -10.34 -7.37
CA GLY A 68 10.41 -11.63 -7.47
C GLY A 68 9.86 -11.87 -8.87
N LEU A 69 10.25 -12.98 -9.50
CA LEU A 69 9.70 -13.44 -10.79
C LEU A 69 8.88 -14.74 -10.67
N GLY A 70 9.00 -15.46 -9.54
CA GLY A 70 8.15 -16.57 -9.14
C GLY A 70 7.31 -16.21 -7.92
N ALA A 71 6.25 -16.97 -7.60
CA ALA A 71 5.31 -16.64 -6.53
C ALA A 71 5.99 -16.26 -5.21
N VAL A 72 5.56 -15.17 -4.58
CA VAL A 72 6.14 -14.65 -3.34
C VAL A 72 5.10 -14.67 -2.24
N THR A 73 5.45 -15.23 -1.09
CA THR A 73 4.58 -15.22 0.10
C THR A 73 5.33 -14.59 1.26
N SER A 74 4.81 -13.49 1.80
CA SER A 74 5.33 -12.76 2.95
C SER A 74 4.32 -12.86 4.09
N ILE A 75 4.69 -13.56 5.16
CA ILE A 75 3.85 -13.72 6.35
C ILE A 75 4.63 -13.23 7.56
N ASP A 76 4.03 -12.41 8.42
CA ASP A 76 4.70 -11.89 9.63
C ASP A 76 6.04 -11.18 9.36
N THR A 77 6.22 -10.65 8.16
CA THR A 77 7.53 -10.19 7.71
C THR A 77 7.59 -8.67 7.70
N THR A 78 8.75 -8.13 8.05
CA THR A 78 9.04 -6.69 7.98
C THR A 78 9.90 -6.39 6.77
N TRP A 79 9.48 -5.43 5.97
CA TRP A 79 10.24 -4.87 4.84
C TRP A 79 10.46 -3.39 5.12
N GLN A 80 11.65 -3.02 5.61
CA GLN A 80 11.88 -1.67 6.13
C GLN A 80 13.10 -0.97 5.54
N GLY A 81 12.95 0.30 5.15
CA GLY A 81 14.12 1.10 4.74
C GLY A 81 14.78 0.62 3.45
N ASN A 82 14.12 -0.22 2.66
CA ASN A 82 14.68 -0.73 1.42
C ASN A 82 14.52 0.29 0.29
N ALA A 83 15.49 0.33 -0.62
CA ALA A 83 15.58 1.37 -1.64
C ALA A 83 15.77 0.81 -3.05
N ALA A 84 14.96 1.24 -4.00
CA ALA A 84 15.21 1.09 -5.43
C ALA A 84 15.58 2.46 -6.01
N THR A 85 16.70 2.55 -6.73
CA THR A 85 17.17 3.82 -7.30
C THR A 85 17.50 3.67 -8.78
N GLY A 86 16.91 4.55 -9.59
CA GLY A 86 17.22 4.72 -11.00
C GLY A 86 17.95 6.03 -11.25
N VAL A 87 18.85 6.04 -12.23
CA VAL A 87 19.59 7.25 -12.62
C VAL A 87 18.85 7.97 -13.76
N ASP A 88 18.84 7.36 -14.96
CA ASP A 88 18.11 7.86 -16.14
C ASP A 88 16.94 6.95 -16.58
N ASP A 89 16.58 5.99 -15.74
CA ASP A 89 15.54 4.98 -16.00
C ASP A 89 14.73 4.79 -14.72
N SER A 90 13.60 4.09 -14.80
CA SER A 90 12.63 4.03 -13.71
C SER A 90 13.12 3.15 -12.55
N ALA A 91 12.70 3.51 -11.33
CA ALA A 91 12.87 2.70 -10.13
C ALA A 91 11.56 1.98 -9.80
N TYR A 92 11.66 0.70 -9.43
CA TYR A 92 10.49 -0.15 -9.16
C TYR A 92 10.61 -0.85 -7.82
N GLY A 93 9.61 -0.73 -6.94
CA GLY A 93 9.51 -1.56 -5.75
C GLY A 93 10.66 -1.33 -4.77
N GLY A 94 10.57 -0.31 -3.92
CA GLY A 94 11.60 -0.09 -2.89
C GLY A 94 11.73 -1.28 -1.94
N ALA A 95 10.63 -1.85 -1.46
CA ALA A 95 10.65 -3.14 -0.78
C ALA A 95 10.59 -4.30 -1.76
N ILE A 96 9.53 -4.41 -2.55
CA ILE A 96 9.29 -5.56 -3.43
C ILE A 96 8.96 -5.05 -4.84
N SER A 97 9.73 -5.49 -5.83
CA SER A 97 9.30 -5.47 -7.22
C SER A 97 8.93 -6.90 -7.62
N PHE A 98 7.69 -7.08 -8.03
CA PHE A 98 7.12 -8.37 -8.41
C PHE A 98 6.67 -8.32 -9.87
N ALA A 99 7.52 -8.86 -10.75
CA ALA A 99 7.33 -8.83 -12.20
C ALA A 99 7.33 -10.26 -12.77
N PRO A 100 6.37 -11.12 -12.37
CA PRO A 100 6.38 -12.51 -12.78
C PRO A 100 6.06 -12.68 -14.27
N SER A 101 6.53 -13.79 -14.84
CA SER A 101 5.96 -14.30 -16.09
C SER A 101 4.73 -15.15 -15.78
N GLY A 102 3.56 -14.79 -16.31
CA GLY A 102 2.33 -15.60 -16.17
C GLY A 102 1.51 -15.29 -14.91
N THR A 103 0.83 -16.29 -14.35
CA THR A 103 -0.22 -16.11 -13.32
C THR A 103 0.29 -16.18 -11.88
N GLN A 104 1.56 -15.84 -11.64
CA GLN A 104 2.11 -15.93 -10.29
C GLN A 104 1.57 -14.81 -9.40
N GLN A 105 1.58 -15.07 -8.10
CA GLN A 105 1.00 -14.19 -7.10
C GLN A 105 2.02 -13.73 -6.06
N LEU A 106 1.90 -12.47 -5.65
CA LEU A 106 2.48 -11.92 -4.43
C LEU A 106 1.41 -11.90 -3.33
N THR A 107 1.66 -12.61 -2.24
CA THR A 107 0.81 -12.61 -1.04
C THR A 107 1.57 -11.96 0.10
N VAL A 108 0.96 -10.94 0.71
CA VAL A 108 1.50 -10.22 1.88
C VAL A 108 0.47 -10.30 2.99
N THR A 109 0.81 -10.93 4.10
CA THR A 109 -0.12 -11.18 5.22
C THR A 109 0.53 -10.85 6.55
N ARG A 110 -0.17 -10.09 7.40
CA ARG A 110 0.30 -9.73 8.75
C ARG A 110 1.72 -9.15 8.77
N SER A 111 2.06 -8.44 7.69
CA SER A 111 3.40 -7.95 7.40
C SER A 111 3.43 -6.43 7.46
N VAL A 112 4.63 -5.87 7.62
CA VAL A 112 4.83 -4.42 7.64
C VAL A 112 5.82 -4.03 6.56
N LEU A 113 5.44 -3.06 5.72
CA LEU A 113 6.30 -2.44 4.73
C LEU A 113 6.41 -0.95 5.07
N SER A 114 7.52 -0.53 5.67
CA SER A 114 7.66 0.82 6.22
C SER A 114 8.92 1.54 5.74
N GLY A 115 8.84 2.82 5.40
CA GLY A 115 10.05 3.60 5.11
C GLY A 115 10.78 3.17 3.85
N ASN A 116 10.11 2.50 2.91
CA ASN A 116 10.75 2.04 1.68
C ASN A 116 10.76 3.15 0.63
N THR A 117 11.78 3.16 -0.21
CA THR A 117 12.00 4.26 -1.16
C THR A 117 12.11 3.74 -2.59
N ALA A 118 11.41 4.37 -3.52
CA ALA A 118 11.71 4.30 -4.96
C ALA A 118 12.11 5.71 -5.41
N ALA A 119 13.28 5.85 -6.03
CA ALA A 119 13.78 7.16 -6.45
C ALA A 119 14.33 7.09 -7.87
N SER A 120 13.94 8.01 -8.73
CA SER A 120 14.57 8.20 -10.05
C SER A 120 14.72 9.67 -10.38
N THR A 121 15.87 10.04 -10.95
CA THR A 121 16.19 11.44 -11.30
C THR A 121 15.55 11.86 -12.61
N ASN A 122 15.59 11.00 -13.63
CA ASN A 122 15.01 11.31 -14.95
C ASN A 122 13.95 10.29 -15.41
N GLY A 123 13.72 9.23 -14.64
CA GLY A 123 12.67 8.23 -14.87
C GLY A 123 11.54 8.31 -13.84
N GLU A 124 10.67 7.31 -13.88
CA GLU A 124 9.55 7.18 -12.95
C GLU A 124 9.99 6.47 -11.66
N ALA A 125 9.25 6.68 -10.57
CA ALA A 125 9.46 5.98 -9.31
C ALA A 125 8.16 5.28 -8.92
N LEU A 126 8.03 4.02 -9.36
CA LEU A 126 6.78 3.27 -9.25
C LEU A 126 6.86 2.28 -8.08
N GLY A 127 5.93 2.41 -7.15
CA GLY A 127 5.81 1.52 -6.02
C GLY A 127 6.95 1.65 -5.01
N ALA A 128 6.97 2.73 -4.24
CA ALA A 128 7.96 2.92 -3.16
C ALA A 128 8.02 1.73 -2.19
N ALA A 129 6.88 1.10 -1.90
CA ALA A 129 6.85 -0.18 -1.21
C ALA A 129 6.78 -1.34 -2.21
N ILE A 130 5.73 -1.37 -3.03
CA ILE A 130 5.45 -2.51 -3.92
C ILE A 130 5.20 -2.02 -5.34
N SER A 131 5.96 -2.57 -6.30
CA SER A 131 5.63 -2.50 -7.71
C SER A 131 5.26 -3.90 -8.18
N CYS A 132 4.05 -4.08 -8.71
CA CYS A 132 3.48 -5.37 -9.03
C CYS A 132 2.90 -5.38 -10.45
N GLY A 133 3.44 -6.26 -11.30
CA GLY A 133 2.92 -6.55 -12.64
C GLY A 133 2.14 -7.86 -12.72
N GLY A 134 1.88 -8.53 -11.59
CA GLY A 134 1.14 -9.80 -11.49
C GLY A 134 0.01 -9.72 -10.46
N VAL A 135 -0.53 -10.87 -10.04
CA VAL A 135 -1.60 -10.87 -9.01
C VAL A 135 -1.01 -10.49 -7.65
N ILE A 136 -1.70 -9.63 -6.90
CA ILE A 136 -1.30 -9.26 -5.54
C ILE A 136 -2.46 -9.35 -4.55
N GLU A 137 -2.16 -9.91 -3.39
CA GLU A 137 -3.08 -10.02 -2.25
C GLU A 137 -2.39 -9.54 -0.97
N ILE A 138 -2.95 -8.50 -0.37
CA ILE A 138 -2.47 -7.90 0.87
C ILE A 138 -3.56 -8.06 1.92
N ARG A 139 -3.25 -8.75 3.02
CA ARG A 139 -4.17 -8.93 4.13
C ARG A 139 -3.53 -8.52 5.44
N GLU A 140 -4.29 -7.83 6.28
CA GLU A 140 -3.92 -7.58 7.68
C GLU A 140 -2.52 -6.95 7.82
N SER A 141 -2.12 -6.13 6.85
CA SER A 141 -0.75 -5.62 6.73
C SER A 141 -0.73 -4.10 6.79
N THR A 142 0.42 -3.55 7.16
CA THR A 142 0.64 -2.10 7.22
C THR A 142 1.66 -1.70 6.16
N ILE A 143 1.31 -0.72 5.33
CA ILE A 143 2.21 -0.08 4.36
C ILE A 143 2.29 1.40 4.69
N SER A 144 3.46 1.87 5.12
CA SER A 144 3.58 3.21 5.69
C SER A 144 4.90 3.92 5.42
N SER A 145 4.88 5.24 5.54
CA SER A 145 6.07 6.12 5.48
C SER A 145 6.97 5.89 4.26
N SER A 146 6.42 5.34 3.17
CA SER A 146 7.19 4.99 1.97
C SER A 146 7.19 6.17 1.00
N THR A 147 8.33 6.39 0.36
CA THR A 147 8.59 7.60 -0.44
C THR A 147 8.91 7.24 -1.88
N ALA A 148 8.11 7.72 -2.82
CA ALA A 148 8.44 7.72 -4.23
C ALA A 148 8.92 9.13 -4.62
N THR A 149 10.09 9.23 -5.25
CA THR A 149 10.62 10.49 -5.80
C THR A 149 10.91 10.30 -7.27
N SER A 150 10.11 10.92 -8.14
CA SER A 150 10.22 10.80 -9.59
C SER A 150 10.57 12.15 -10.22
N GLY A 151 11.48 12.14 -11.19
CA GLY A 151 11.74 13.30 -12.06
C GLY A 151 10.86 13.36 -13.30
N ALA A 152 10.19 12.25 -13.67
CA ALA A 152 9.36 12.16 -14.88
C ALA A 152 7.84 12.07 -14.60
N GLY A 153 7.42 12.17 -13.33
CA GLY A 153 6.03 11.94 -12.91
C GLY A 153 5.79 10.48 -12.46
N GLY A 154 4.65 10.23 -11.80
CA GLY A 154 4.35 8.93 -11.19
C GLY A 154 5.16 8.69 -9.91
N ALA A 155 4.55 8.99 -8.77
CA ALA A 155 5.12 8.73 -7.45
C ALA A 155 4.03 8.12 -6.57
N ASP A 156 4.11 6.80 -6.41
CA ASP A 156 3.14 6.03 -5.65
C ASP A 156 3.82 4.97 -4.77
N THR A 157 3.09 4.51 -3.75
CA THR A 157 3.63 3.51 -2.83
C THR A 157 3.35 2.09 -3.24
N ILE A 158 2.16 1.86 -3.80
CA ILE A 158 1.76 0.59 -4.40
C ILE A 158 1.41 0.87 -5.85
N HIS A 159 2.19 0.31 -6.76
CA HIS A 159 1.95 0.38 -8.18
C HIS A 159 1.47 -0.99 -8.68
N HIS A 160 0.32 -1.03 -9.34
CA HIS A 160 -0.27 -2.26 -9.86
C HIS A 160 -0.70 -2.13 -11.32
N GLU A 161 -0.24 -3.05 -12.16
CA GLU A 161 -0.47 -2.99 -13.62
C GLU A 161 -0.68 -4.37 -14.30
N ASN A 162 -0.74 -4.37 -15.64
CA ASN A 162 -0.81 -5.54 -16.52
C ASN A 162 -2.10 -6.38 -16.47
N SER A 163 -3.27 -5.72 -16.40
CA SER A 163 -4.58 -6.39 -16.49
C SER A 163 -4.75 -7.54 -15.49
N SER A 164 -4.28 -7.32 -14.27
CA SER A 164 -4.22 -8.34 -13.22
C SER A 164 -5.06 -7.95 -12.01
N THR A 165 -5.29 -8.89 -11.09
CA THR A 165 -6.15 -8.67 -9.92
C THR A 165 -5.36 -8.22 -8.70
N PHE A 166 -5.93 -7.28 -7.95
CA PHE A 166 -5.40 -6.74 -6.71
C PHE A 166 -6.43 -6.84 -5.59
N LEU A 167 -6.07 -7.45 -4.47
CA LEU A 167 -6.89 -7.51 -3.26
C LEU A 167 -6.17 -6.87 -2.09
N ILE A 168 -6.84 -5.97 -1.39
CA ILE A 168 -6.45 -5.49 -0.07
C ILE A 168 -7.57 -5.76 0.92
N GLU A 169 -7.25 -6.37 2.05
CA GLU A 169 -8.22 -6.63 3.11
C GLU A 169 -7.65 -6.36 4.50
N ARG A 170 -8.44 -5.75 5.40
CA ARG A 170 -8.07 -5.52 6.81
C ARG A 170 -6.71 -4.82 7.00
N SER A 171 -6.32 -3.99 6.05
CA SER A 171 -4.96 -3.42 5.97
C SER A 171 -4.96 -1.91 6.12
N THR A 172 -3.78 -1.36 6.42
CA THR A 172 -3.57 0.09 6.56
C THR A 172 -2.51 0.56 5.59
N ILE A 173 -2.86 1.54 4.75
CA ILE A 173 -1.92 2.25 3.86
C ILE A 173 -1.87 3.70 4.31
N SER A 174 -0.76 4.14 4.90
CA SER A 174 -0.73 5.47 5.52
C SER A 174 0.57 6.23 5.49
N GLY A 175 0.48 7.56 5.39
CA GLY A 175 1.65 8.43 5.53
C GLY A 175 2.66 8.29 4.40
N ASN A 176 2.23 7.88 3.21
CA ASN A 176 3.12 7.65 2.08
C ASN A 176 3.09 8.75 1.02
N ALA A 177 4.10 8.80 0.15
CA ALA A 177 4.09 9.59 -1.08
C ALA A 177 3.22 8.88 -2.14
N GLY A 178 1.93 9.18 -2.10
CA GLY A 178 0.86 8.51 -2.84
C GLY A 178 0.49 7.16 -2.24
N GLY A 179 -0.81 6.89 -2.08
CA GLY A 179 -1.27 5.63 -1.51
C GLY A 179 -1.11 4.47 -2.49
N MET A 180 -1.82 4.50 -3.61
CA MET A 180 -1.72 3.47 -4.65
C MET A 180 -2.15 3.96 -6.03
N THR A 181 -1.59 3.33 -7.06
CA THR A 181 -2.01 3.48 -8.45
C THR A 181 -2.38 2.13 -9.04
N ILE A 182 -3.55 2.05 -9.67
CA ILE A 182 -4.08 0.85 -10.31
C ILE A 182 -4.29 1.16 -11.79
N VAL A 183 -3.46 0.57 -12.64
CA VAL A 183 -3.42 0.88 -14.07
C VAL A 183 -3.44 -0.36 -14.96
N GLY A 184 -3.51 -0.15 -16.28
CA GLY A 184 -3.36 -1.22 -17.26
C GLY A 184 -4.59 -2.12 -17.36
N SER A 185 -5.79 -1.55 -17.19
CA SER A 185 -7.06 -2.30 -17.20
C SER A 185 -7.11 -3.42 -16.14
N SER A 186 -6.53 -3.15 -14.97
CA SER A 186 -6.52 -4.06 -13.82
C SER A 186 -7.85 -4.06 -13.06
N SER A 187 -7.98 -4.95 -12.09
CA SER A 187 -9.14 -4.98 -11.19
C SER A 187 -8.71 -5.04 -9.74
N ALA A 188 -9.11 -4.03 -8.96
CA ALA A 188 -8.79 -3.91 -7.55
C ALA A 188 -10.04 -4.04 -6.67
N THR A 189 -9.92 -4.82 -5.61
CA THR A 189 -10.93 -4.93 -4.56
C THR A 189 -10.28 -4.59 -3.23
N ILE A 190 -10.86 -3.63 -2.51
CA ILE A 190 -10.37 -3.18 -1.21
C ILE A 190 -11.52 -3.30 -0.23
N VAL A 191 -11.30 -4.03 0.86
CA VAL A 191 -12.34 -4.33 1.86
C VAL A 191 -11.82 -4.07 3.26
N ASN A 192 -12.65 -3.44 4.11
CA ASN A 192 -12.33 -3.27 5.54
C ASN A 192 -10.93 -2.68 5.77
N SER A 193 -10.50 -1.72 4.96
CA SER A 193 -9.14 -1.21 4.99
C SER A 193 -9.13 0.30 5.17
N THR A 194 -8.06 0.79 5.79
CA THR A 194 -7.84 2.21 6.06
C THR A 194 -6.75 2.75 5.14
N ILE A 195 -7.05 3.81 4.39
CA ILE A 195 -6.11 4.53 3.51
C ILE A 195 -6.07 5.97 3.99
N SER A 196 -4.99 6.38 4.65
CA SER A 196 -4.98 7.67 5.37
C SER A 196 -3.66 8.42 5.35
N GLY A 197 -3.69 9.74 5.21
CA GLY A 197 -2.49 10.57 5.30
C GLY A 197 -1.51 10.37 4.14
N ASN A 198 -1.94 9.82 3.01
CA ASN A 198 -1.09 9.67 1.83
C ASN A 198 -1.15 10.93 0.97
N SER A 199 -0.02 11.28 0.33
CA SER A 199 0.08 12.51 -0.46
C SER A 199 0.67 12.29 -1.85
N ASP A 200 -0.10 12.53 -2.91
CA ASP A 200 0.36 12.47 -4.31
C ASP A 200 0.08 13.81 -5.04
N PRO A 201 1.11 14.64 -5.32
CA PRO A 201 0.91 15.92 -5.98
C PRO A 201 0.46 15.82 -7.44
N ASN A 202 0.49 14.63 -8.07
CA ASN A 202 0.16 14.44 -9.48
C ASN A 202 -1.13 13.64 -9.71
N GLY A 203 -1.69 13.01 -8.67
CA GLY A 203 -2.83 12.10 -8.78
C GLY A 203 -3.82 12.22 -7.63
N GLY A 204 -4.48 11.10 -7.35
CA GLY A 204 -5.28 10.88 -6.14
C GLY A 204 -4.37 10.62 -4.94
N GLY A 205 -4.50 11.39 -3.86
CA GLY A 205 -3.66 11.23 -2.68
C GLY A 205 -3.72 9.84 -2.08
N GLY A 206 -4.93 9.29 -1.98
CA GLY A 206 -5.17 7.92 -1.54
C GLY A 206 -5.05 6.90 -2.67
N ILE A 207 -5.85 7.06 -3.73
CA ILE A 207 -5.93 6.10 -4.84
C ILE A 207 -6.01 6.83 -6.18
N THR A 208 -5.21 6.39 -7.15
CA THR A 208 -5.34 6.74 -8.57
C THR A 208 -5.72 5.50 -9.38
N THR A 209 -6.67 5.62 -10.30
CA THR A 209 -7.00 4.56 -11.26
C THR A 209 -7.21 5.10 -12.67
N ASP A 210 -6.77 4.33 -13.68
CA ASP A 210 -6.95 4.64 -15.10
C ASP A 210 -8.27 4.08 -15.66
N THR A 211 -8.23 3.28 -16.74
CA THR A 211 -9.29 2.41 -17.25
C THR A 211 -9.61 1.21 -16.35
N SER A 212 -8.87 1.03 -15.26
CA SER A 212 -9.02 -0.08 -14.31
C SER A 212 -10.31 -0.01 -13.49
N SER A 213 -10.74 -1.16 -12.98
CA SER A 213 -11.91 -1.27 -12.09
C SER A 213 -11.49 -1.25 -10.62
N LEU A 214 -12.25 -0.54 -9.80
CA LEU A 214 -12.00 -0.42 -8.36
C LEU A 214 -13.30 -0.69 -7.57
N SER A 215 -13.26 -1.62 -6.63
CA SER A 215 -14.33 -1.88 -5.68
C SER A 215 -13.86 -1.53 -4.27
N LEU A 216 -14.58 -0.63 -3.62
CA LEU A 216 -14.34 -0.17 -2.26
C LEU A 216 -15.52 -0.57 -1.38
N THR A 217 -15.28 -1.46 -0.42
CA THR A 217 -16.33 -2.00 0.46
C THR A 217 -15.93 -1.79 1.91
N PHE A 218 -16.70 -1.00 2.65
CA PHE A 218 -16.44 -0.71 4.06
C PHE A 218 -15.00 -0.25 4.32
N CYS A 219 -14.51 0.70 3.51
CA CYS A 219 -13.17 1.27 3.66
C CYS A 219 -13.23 2.65 4.33
N THR A 220 -12.13 3.07 4.95
CA THR A 220 -11.96 4.43 5.45
C THR A 220 -10.86 5.13 4.65
N ILE A 221 -11.22 6.10 3.83
CA ILE A 221 -10.29 6.90 3.00
C ILE A 221 -10.38 8.35 3.46
N THR A 222 -9.40 8.79 4.24
CA THR A 222 -9.44 10.09 4.93
C THR A 222 -8.06 10.72 5.05
N LEU A 223 -7.97 12.04 5.25
CA LEU A 223 -6.70 12.75 5.46
C LEU A 223 -5.67 12.59 4.33
N ASN A 224 -6.08 12.11 3.15
CA ASN A 224 -5.19 12.04 2.00
C ASN A 224 -5.16 13.39 1.27
N ASN A 225 -4.05 13.70 0.64
CA ASN A 225 -3.83 14.94 -0.07
C ASN A 225 -3.40 14.67 -1.52
N GLY A 226 -4.04 15.27 -2.51
CA GLY A 226 -3.68 14.98 -3.90
C GLY A 226 -3.84 16.15 -4.84
N GLY A 227 -3.09 16.11 -5.95
CA GLY A 227 -3.09 17.16 -6.97
C GLY A 227 -4.25 17.07 -7.96
N GLN A 228 -4.85 15.89 -8.12
CA GLN A 228 -6.08 15.69 -8.88
C GLN A 228 -7.26 15.47 -7.97
N ALA A 229 -7.13 14.61 -6.96
CA ALA A 229 -8.11 14.45 -5.90
C ALA A 229 -7.43 14.14 -4.56
N GLY A 230 -7.96 14.59 -3.44
CA GLY A 230 -7.40 14.20 -2.14
C GLY A 230 -7.55 12.71 -1.87
N GLY A 231 -8.78 12.20 -1.99
CA GLY A 231 -9.10 10.79 -1.73
C GLY A 231 -8.82 9.89 -2.94
N VAL A 232 -9.76 9.83 -3.88
CA VAL A 232 -9.72 8.92 -5.03
C VAL A 232 -9.88 9.68 -6.34
N PHE A 233 -8.93 9.47 -7.26
CA PHE A 233 -8.96 9.99 -8.62
C PHE A 233 -9.15 8.88 -9.65
N VAL A 234 -10.09 9.06 -10.56
CA VAL A 234 -10.46 8.10 -11.60
C VAL A 234 -10.37 8.78 -12.96
N SER A 235 -9.45 8.32 -13.82
CA SER A 235 -9.34 8.85 -15.17
C SER A 235 -10.51 8.40 -16.05
N SER A 236 -10.74 7.09 -16.19
CA SER A 236 -11.73 6.56 -17.16
C SER A 236 -12.37 5.21 -16.78
N GLY A 237 -11.98 4.64 -15.65
CA GLY A 237 -12.42 3.33 -15.18
C GLY A 237 -13.77 3.35 -14.46
N VAL A 238 -14.10 2.21 -13.85
CA VAL A 238 -15.35 2.03 -13.09
C VAL A 238 -15.01 1.88 -11.61
N VAL A 239 -15.63 2.70 -10.78
CA VAL A 239 -15.55 2.57 -9.32
C VAL A 239 -16.88 2.10 -8.78
N THR A 240 -16.88 1.13 -7.89
CA THR A 240 -18.02 0.77 -7.04
C THR A 240 -17.68 1.08 -5.61
N MET A 241 -18.60 1.73 -4.90
CA MET A 241 -18.39 2.11 -3.50
C MET A 241 -19.60 1.71 -2.65
N ILE A 242 -19.35 1.00 -1.56
CA ILE A 242 -20.37 0.49 -0.63
C ILE A 242 -19.88 0.68 0.81
N GLY A 243 -20.74 1.21 1.68
CA GLY A 243 -20.46 1.26 3.11
C GLY A 243 -19.19 2.04 3.47
N THR A 244 -18.65 2.89 2.60
CA THR A 244 -17.28 3.43 2.68
C THR A 244 -17.29 4.88 3.13
N ILE A 245 -16.33 5.25 3.99
CA ILE A 245 -16.06 6.65 4.32
C ILE A 245 -15.03 7.19 3.31
N LEU A 246 -15.42 8.24 2.58
CA LEU A 246 -14.54 9.03 1.72
C LEU A 246 -14.71 10.51 2.09
N ALA A 247 -14.03 10.93 3.15
CA ALA A 247 -14.23 12.26 3.73
C ALA A 247 -12.97 12.77 4.45
N GLY A 248 -12.82 14.08 4.52
CA GLY A 248 -11.69 14.73 5.21
C GLY A 248 -10.38 14.65 4.41
N ASN A 249 -10.46 14.44 3.10
CA ASN A 249 -9.31 14.52 2.21
C ASN A 249 -9.14 15.96 1.68
N THR A 250 -7.95 16.29 1.19
CA THR A 250 -7.61 17.64 0.69
C THR A 250 -7.17 17.56 -0.77
N GLY A 251 -7.74 18.39 -1.63
CA GLY A 251 -7.44 18.43 -3.06
C GLY A 251 -7.15 19.85 -3.57
N PRO A 252 -6.89 20.02 -4.88
CA PRO A 252 -6.53 21.32 -5.48
C PRO A 252 -7.70 22.32 -5.47
N SER A 253 -8.93 21.84 -5.29
CA SER A 253 -10.14 22.63 -5.23
C SER A 253 -11.18 21.92 -4.39
N ALA A 254 -12.22 22.64 -3.97
CA ALA A 254 -13.38 22.04 -3.29
C ALA A 254 -13.93 20.85 -4.10
N ALA A 255 -14.07 21.04 -5.42
CA ALA A 255 -14.63 20.10 -6.40
C ALA A 255 -13.84 18.78 -6.58
N ALA A 256 -12.70 18.64 -5.92
CA ALA A 256 -11.82 17.50 -6.06
C ALA A 256 -11.14 17.16 -4.72
N THR A 257 -11.81 17.43 -3.60
CA THR A 257 -11.25 17.10 -2.28
C THR A 257 -11.29 15.60 -2.01
N ASP A 258 -12.45 14.97 -2.19
CA ASP A 258 -12.67 13.58 -1.81
C ASP A 258 -12.67 12.64 -3.03
N PHE A 259 -13.41 12.99 -4.09
CA PHE A 259 -13.60 12.12 -5.25
C PHE A 259 -13.60 12.92 -6.55
N LEU A 260 -12.84 12.47 -7.54
CA LEU A 260 -12.89 13.02 -8.90
C LEU A 260 -12.90 11.90 -9.94
N VAL A 261 -13.85 12.01 -10.87
CA VAL A 261 -13.95 11.14 -12.05
C VAL A 261 -13.86 12.01 -13.29
N SER A 262 -12.85 11.82 -14.14
CA SER A 262 -12.69 12.60 -15.37
C SER A 262 -13.60 12.11 -16.49
N SER A 263 -13.56 10.81 -16.78
CA SER A 263 -14.34 10.18 -17.88
C SER A 263 -14.84 8.77 -17.54
N GLY A 264 -14.67 8.35 -16.29
CA GLY A 264 -15.13 7.05 -15.79
C GLY A 264 -16.57 7.08 -15.25
N THR A 265 -16.94 6.05 -14.50
CA THR A 265 -18.24 5.97 -13.83
C THR A 265 -18.11 5.56 -12.37
N LEU A 266 -19.01 6.07 -11.54
CA LEU A 266 -19.22 5.60 -10.18
C LEU A 266 -20.53 4.80 -10.11
N SER A 267 -20.46 3.63 -9.49
CA SER A 267 -21.61 2.87 -9.01
C SER A 267 -21.71 3.06 -7.50
N ASP A 268 -22.70 3.85 -7.07
CA ASP A 268 -22.99 4.10 -5.67
C ASP A 268 -23.90 3.01 -5.08
N GLY A 269 -23.29 2.05 -4.37
CA GLY A 269 -24.02 0.93 -3.76
C GLY A 269 -24.70 1.26 -2.43
N GLY A 270 -24.59 2.50 -1.95
CA GLY A 270 -25.25 2.99 -0.73
C GLY A 270 -24.43 2.77 0.54
N GLY A 271 -24.87 3.43 1.63
CA GLY A 271 -24.20 3.37 2.93
C GLY A 271 -22.85 4.09 2.97
N ASN A 272 -22.55 4.89 1.95
CA ASN A 272 -21.31 5.65 1.88
C ASN A 272 -21.44 6.96 2.68
N LEU A 273 -20.32 7.42 3.21
CA LEU A 273 -20.20 8.67 3.92
C LEU A 273 -19.17 9.54 3.20
N VAL A 274 -19.64 10.52 2.44
CA VAL A 274 -18.81 11.30 1.52
C VAL A 274 -18.75 12.75 2.00
N GLY A 275 -17.52 13.26 2.17
CA GLY A 275 -17.28 14.63 2.64
C GLY A 275 -17.91 15.67 1.71
N ILE A 276 -17.63 15.56 0.41
CA ILE A 276 -18.29 16.32 -0.66
C ILE A 276 -18.60 15.43 -1.87
N ASP A 277 -19.84 15.52 -2.37
CA ASP A 277 -20.24 14.94 -3.66
C ASP A 277 -20.23 16.02 -4.76
N ASP A 278 -19.02 16.39 -5.17
CA ASP A 278 -18.78 17.53 -6.05
C ASP A 278 -19.33 17.38 -7.48
N VAL A 279 -19.56 16.14 -7.89
CA VAL A 279 -19.96 15.77 -9.25
C VAL A 279 -21.35 15.12 -9.29
N SER A 280 -22.08 15.13 -8.17
CA SER A 280 -23.40 14.49 -8.05
C SER A 280 -23.40 13.02 -8.47
N ASN A 281 -22.29 12.33 -8.22
CA ASN A 281 -22.08 10.94 -8.61
C ASN A 281 -22.69 9.98 -7.58
N PHE A 282 -22.87 10.42 -6.33
CA PHE A 282 -23.44 9.63 -5.25
C PHE A 282 -24.96 9.84 -5.18
N THR A 283 -25.67 9.05 -6.00
CA THR A 283 -27.11 9.20 -6.22
C THR A 283 -27.98 8.28 -5.35
N ASN A 284 -27.37 7.35 -4.61
CA ASN A 284 -28.11 6.43 -3.76
C ASN A 284 -28.58 7.15 -2.49
N GLY A 285 -29.89 7.11 -2.19
CA GLY A 285 -30.44 7.80 -1.02
C GLY A 285 -29.97 7.26 0.34
N ALA A 286 -29.30 6.11 0.37
CA ALA A 286 -28.62 5.59 1.56
C ALA A 286 -27.19 6.13 1.73
N THR A 287 -26.67 6.87 0.75
CA THR A 287 -25.37 7.54 0.84
C THR A 287 -25.56 8.95 1.38
N GLN A 288 -24.75 9.30 2.37
CA GLN A 288 -24.73 10.64 2.93
C GLN A 288 -23.62 11.46 2.29
N THR A 289 -23.99 12.58 1.67
CA THR A 289 -23.06 13.51 1.03
C THR A 289 -23.17 14.88 1.68
N GLY A 290 -22.03 15.47 2.06
CA GLY A 290 -22.01 16.78 2.71
C GLY A 290 -22.76 16.84 4.06
N SER A 291 -22.70 17.98 4.72
CA SER A 291 -23.51 18.22 5.92
C SER A 291 -24.95 18.60 5.52
N THR A 292 -25.94 18.23 6.34
CA THR A 292 -27.35 18.68 6.19
C THR A 292 -27.51 20.21 6.21
N SER A 293 -26.47 20.95 6.61
CA SER A 293 -26.37 22.41 6.60
C SER A 293 -25.59 23.01 5.42
N GLY A 294 -25.20 22.22 4.40
CA GLY A 294 -24.50 22.71 3.21
C GLY A 294 -22.99 22.95 3.38
N GLY A 295 -22.38 22.38 4.44
CA GLY A 295 -20.93 22.38 4.68
C GLY A 295 -20.27 21.03 4.41
N LEU A 296 -18.96 20.94 4.60
CA LEU A 296 -18.21 19.67 4.53
C LEU A 296 -18.74 18.68 5.57
N LEU A 297 -19.00 17.43 5.18
CA LEU A 297 -19.28 16.39 6.15
C LEU A 297 -18.00 16.06 6.92
N ASN A 298 -18.06 16.20 8.24
CA ASN A 298 -17.00 15.71 9.13
C ASN A 298 -17.37 14.29 9.59
N PRO A 299 -16.57 13.26 9.28
CA PRO A 299 -16.87 11.89 9.69
C PRO A 299 -16.65 11.66 11.20
N MET A 300 -16.15 12.66 11.95
CA MET A 300 -15.92 12.59 13.40
C MET A 300 -15.08 11.37 13.79
N LEU A 301 -13.96 11.18 13.08
CA LEU A 301 -13.03 10.09 13.31
C LEU A 301 -11.97 10.48 14.35
N GLY A 302 -11.56 9.53 15.18
CA GLY A 302 -10.36 9.63 16.02
C GLY A 302 -9.07 9.60 15.20
N ALA A 303 -7.92 9.71 15.89
CA ALA A 303 -6.61 9.59 15.25
C ALA A 303 -6.37 8.19 14.66
N LEU A 304 -5.45 8.10 13.70
CA LEU A 304 -4.94 6.80 13.23
C LEU A 304 -4.08 6.19 14.34
N MET A 305 -4.57 5.15 14.99
CA MET A 305 -3.87 4.53 16.12
C MET A 305 -4.28 3.06 16.29
N ASP A 306 -3.64 2.39 17.25
CA ASP A 306 -4.06 1.07 17.71
C ASP A 306 -5.41 1.19 18.44
N ASN A 307 -6.48 0.83 17.74
CA ASN A 307 -7.82 0.68 18.32
C ASN A 307 -8.20 -0.81 18.48
N GLY A 308 -7.19 -1.66 18.67
CA GLY A 308 -7.29 -3.11 18.63
C GLY A 308 -7.18 -3.68 17.21
N GLY A 309 -7.03 -5.00 17.12
CA GLY A 309 -6.85 -5.71 15.86
C GLY A 309 -5.40 -5.73 15.39
N LEU A 310 -5.20 -6.08 14.12
CA LEU A 310 -3.88 -6.29 13.53
C LEU A 310 -3.26 -5.02 12.92
N THR A 311 -4.04 -4.00 12.60
CA THR A 311 -3.56 -2.81 11.88
C THR A 311 -4.23 -1.55 12.44
N TYR A 312 -3.58 -0.38 12.27
CA TYR A 312 -4.12 0.87 12.79
C TYR A 312 -5.37 1.31 12.04
N THR A 313 -6.34 1.87 12.76
CA THR A 313 -7.63 2.31 12.22
C THR A 313 -7.97 3.72 12.69
N HIS A 314 -8.94 4.34 12.04
CA HIS A 314 -9.62 5.53 12.55
C HIS A 314 -10.95 5.11 13.19
N ALA A 315 -11.04 5.12 14.52
CA ALA A 315 -12.29 4.80 15.22
C ALA A 315 -13.29 5.97 15.12
N PRO A 316 -14.56 5.75 14.74
CA PRO A 316 -15.62 6.75 14.87
C PRO A 316 -15.78 7.18 16.32
N GLN A 317 -15.98 8.49 16.54
CA GLN A 317 -16.31 9.04 17.84
C GLN A 317 -17.81 8.90 18.12
N SER A 318 -18.21 8.95 19.39
CA SER A 318 -19.63 8.97 19.77
C SER A 318 -20.37 10.11 19.06
N GLY A 319 -21.48 9.79 18.40
CA GLY A 319 -22.26 10.74 17.60
C GLY A 319 -21.74 10.96 16.17
N SER A 320 -20.73 10.19 15.75
CA SER A 320 -20.26 10.21 14.36
C SER A 320 -21.39 9.84 13.39
N PRO A 321 -21.47 10.51 12.23
CA PRO A 321 -22.41 10.14 11.17
C PRO A 321 -22.09 8.78 10.53
N ALA A 322 -20.91 8.19 10.79
CA ALA A 322 -20.60 6.85 10.30
C ALA A 322 -21.35 5.74 11.05
N ILE A 323 -21.76 5.99 12.29
CA ILE A 323 -22.36 4.98 13.16
C ILE A 323 -23.73 4.57 12.62
N ASP A 324 -23.95 3.26 12.50
CA ASP A 324 -25.17 2.61 12.01
C ASP A 324 -25.59 3.04 10.58
N ASN A 325 -24.68 3.63 9.79
CA ASN A 325 -24.98 4.20 8.47
C ASN A 325 -24.25 3.51 7.29
N GLY A 326 -23.63 2.35 7.50
CA GLY A 326 -22.94 1.58 6.46
C GLY A 326 -23.86 0.86 5.47
N GLY A 327 -25.18 0.94 5.67
CA GLY A 327 -26.18 0.24 4.86
C GLY A 327 -26.23 -1.27 5.12
N SER A 328 -26.98 -1.99 4.28
CA SER A 328 -27.20 -3.45 4.41
C SER A 328 -26.71 -4.25 3.20
N THR A 329 -26.19 -3.58 2.17
CA THR A 329 -25.66 -4.21 0.96
C THR A 329 -24.24 -4.71 1.19
N ALA A 330 -23.98 -5.98 0.87
CA ALA A 330 -22.64 -6.56 0.86
C ALA A 330 -21.81 -6.34 2.14
N VAL A 331 -22.48 -6.26 3.31
CA VAL A 331 -21.85 -6.04 4.61
C VAL A 331 -20.95 -7.23 4.97
N PRO A 332 -19.63 -7.01 5.17
CA PRO A 332 -18.75 -8.05 5.67
C PRO A 332 -19.17 -8.53 7.07
N SER A 333 -18.86 -9.77 7.44
CA SER A 333 -19.19 -10.28 8.78
C SER A 333 -18.35 -9.63 9.90
N THR A 334 -17.19 -9.07 9.57
CA THR A 334 -16.28 -8.41 10.51
C THR A 334 -15.73 -7.10 9.95
N ASP A 335 -15.19 -6.25 10.82
CA ASP A 335 -14.49 -5.01 10.46
C ASP A 335 -12.97 -5.22 10.26
N GLN A 336 -12.21 -4.14 10.08
CA GLN A 336 -10.76 -4.18 9.89
C GLN A 336 -10.02 -4.92 11.01
N ARG A 337 -10.54 -4.82 12.24
CA ARG A 337 -9.93 -5.39 13.44
C ARG A 337 -10.34 -6.85 13.66
N ASN A 338 -11.13 -7.40 12.74
CA ASN A 338 -11.80 -8.68 12.87
C ASN A 338 -12.90 -8.69 13.96
N ALA A 339 -13.39 -7.52 14.38
CA ALA A 339 -14.54 -7.42 15.28
C ALA A 339 -15.84 -7.68 14.50
N PRO A 340 -16.86 -8.35 15.07
CA PRO A 340 -18.12 -8.61 14.39
C PRO A 340 -18.81 -7.31 13.98
N ARG A 341 -19.32 -7.24 12.75
CA ARG A 341 -20.27 -6.20 12.35
C ARG A 341 -21.68 -6.55 12.80
N ASN A 342 -22.50 -5.54 13.07
CA ASN A 342 -23.90 -5.60 13.50
C ASN A 342 -24.13 -5.65 15.02
N VAL A 343 -23.69 -4.59 15.71
CA VAL A 343 -24.28 -4.19 17.00
C VAL A 343 -25.28 -3.05 16.75
N GLY A 344 -26.46 -3.36 16.20
CA GLY A 344 -27.52 -2.35 15.96
C GLY A 344 -27.75 -1.97 14.50
N ALA A 345 -26.68 -1.80 13.72
CA ALA A 345 -26.56 -1.84 12.26
C ALA A 345 -25.06 -1.84 11.93
N ALA A 346 -24.66 -1.91 10.66
CA ALA A 346 -23.25 -1.79 10.31
C ALA A 346 -22.84 -0.32 10.20
N ASP A 347 -21.64 0.01 10.68
CA ASP A 347 -21.07 1.34 10.50
C ASP A 347 -20.46 1.51 9.12
N ALA A 348 -20.56 2.73 8.58
CA ALA A 348 -19.78 3.10 7.41
C ALA A 348 -18.28 3.11 7.76
N GLY A 349 -17.46 2.63 6.85
CA GLY A 349 -16.01 2.62 6.99
C GLY A 349 -15.44 1.31 7.51
N ALA A 350 -14.14 1.30 7.76
CA ALA A 350 -13.37 0.10 8.10
C ALA A 350 -13.54 -0.39 9.55
N TYR A 351 -14.29 0.34 10.38
CA TYR A 351 -14.38 0.11 11.81
C TYR A 351 -15.84 0.04 12.26
N GLU A 352 -16.15 -0.88 13.17
CA GLU A 352 -17.46 -0.99 13.82
C GLU A 352 -17.44 -0.46 15.27
N PHE A 353 -18.20 0.60 15.55
CA PHE A 353 -18.32 1.23 16.85
C PHE A 353 -18.98 0.32 17.87
N GLY A 354 -18.42 0.30 19.09
CA GLY A 354 -18.91 -0.56 20.18
C GLY A 354 -18.61 -2.06 20.02
N ALA A 355 -18.16 -2.52 18.85
CA ALA A 355 -17.79 -3.91 18.64
C ALA A 355 -16.51 -4.29 19.42
N THR A 356 -16.54 -5.49 20.01
CA THR A 356 -15.39 -6.04 20.75
C THR A 356 -14.52 -6.87 19.82
N VAL A 357 -13.22 -6.59 19.81
CA VAL A 357 -12.23 -7.33 19.03
C VAL A 357 -12.02 -8.72 19.64
N PRO A 358 -11.97 -9.82 18.85
CA PRO A 358 -11.62 -11.14 19.35
C PRO A 358 -10.23 -11.16 20.01
N SER A 359 -10.09 -11.85 21.14
CA SER A 359 -8.80 -11.96 21.83
C SER A 359 -7.75 -12.74 21.00
N GLY A 360 -6.48 -12.35 21.09
CA GLY A 360 -5.34 -13.15 20.60
C GLY A 360 -4.92 -12.96 19.15
N GLN A 361 -5.32 -11.85 18.50
CA GLN A 361 -5.01 -11.62 17.08
C GLN A 361 -3.55 -11.20 16.80
N GLY A 362 -2.77 -10.76 17.81
CA GLY A 362 -1.47 -10.11 17.59
C GLY A 362 -1.60 -8.71 16.97
N SER A 363 -0.50 -7.99 16.76
CA SER A 363 -0.48 -6.66 16.11
C SER A 363 0.55 -6.64 14.98
N ALA A 364 0.13 -6.16 13.81
CA ALA A 364 0.95 -5.72 12.67
C ALA A 364 0.99 -4.21 12.48
N GLY A 365 0.82 -3.49 13.58
CA GLY A 365 0.64 -2.05 13.62
C GLY A 365 1.93 -1.23 13.56
N GLY A 366 2.20 -0.66 12.39
CA GLY A 366 2.78 0.69 12.21
C GLY A 366 4.12 1.02 12.87
N GLU A 367 4.51 2.29 12.76
CA GLU A 367 5.69 2.82 13.45
C GLU A 367 5.50 2.65 14.96
N GLY A 368 6.36 1.84 15.59
CA GLY A 368 6.25 1.43 16.99
C GLY A 368 6.00 -0.06 17.22
N ASP A 369 5.69 -0.88 16.19
CA ASP A 369 5.73 -2.34 16.33
C ASP A 369 7.18 -2.77 16.67
N SER A 370 7.34 -3.67 17.64
CA SER A 370 8.60 -4.39 17.94
C SER A 370 9.28 -5.03 16.72
N ARG A 371 8.53 -5.24 15.63
CA ARG A 371 9.02 -5.67 14.33
C ARG A 371 9.53 -4.52 13.44
N CYS A 372 8.92 -3.34 13.53
CA CYS A 372 9.42 -2.09 12.93
C CYS A 372 10.56 -1.44 13.73
N SER A 373 10.73 -1.78 15.00
CA SER A 373 11.75 -1.19 15.87
C SER A 373 13.01 -2.07 15.95
N VAL A 374 13.68 -2.31 14.82
CA VAL A 374 15.08 -2.76 14.85
C VAL A 374 15.98 -1.56 14.63
N SER A 375 16.19 -0.78 15.71
CA SER A 375 17.52 -0.22 15.89
C SER A 375 18.47 -1.41 15.97
N ALA A 376 19.31 -1.58 14.96
CA ALA A 376 20.36 -2.60 14.90
C ALA A 376 21.45 -2.33 15.95
N THR A 377 21.10 -2.33 17.24
CA THR A 377 22.03 -2.22 18.35
C THR A 377 21.69 -3.24 19.42
N GLY A 378 22.06 -4.51 19.18
CA GLY A 378 22.19 -5.48 20.26
C GLY A 378 21.69 -6.88 19.96
N GLY A 379 22.44 -7.62 19.16
CA GLY A 379 22.28 -9.07 19.05
C GLY A 379 23.54 -9.68 18.45
N ASN A 380 24.41 -10.25 19.29
CA ASN A 380 25.63 -10.92 18.84
C ASN A 380 25.28 -12.10 17.91
N ILE A 381 25.62 -11.99 16.63
CA ILE A 381 25.48 -13.07 15.64
C ILE A 381 26.82 -13.81 15.52
N TRP A 382 26.81 -15.09 15.83
CA TRP A 382 27.87 -16.01 15.40
C TRP A 382 27.47 -16.60 14.04
N LEU A 383 28.31 -16.36 13.04
CA LEU A 383 28.17 -16.90 11.69
C LEU A 383 28.89 -18.26 11.61
N LEU A 384 28.15 -19.36 11.39
CA LEU A 384 28.75 -20.65 11.02
C LEU A 384 28.34 -20.99 9.58
N LEU A 385 29.26 -20.80 8.64
CA LEU A 385 29.13 -21.26 7.27
C LEU A 385 29.54 -22.73 7.18
N LEU A 386 28.59 -23.60 6.85
CA LEU A 386 28.88 -24.95 6.35
C LEU A 386 28.19 -25.11 4.99
N ALA A 387 28.99 -25.02 3.93
CA ALA A 387 28.57 -25.37 2.59
C ALA A 387 28.59 -26.90 2.45
N ILE A 388 27.42 -27.54 2.45
CA ILE A 388 27.25 -28.90 1.92
C ILE A 388 26.00 -28.89 1.03
N SER A 389 26.25 -28.98 -0.28
CA SER A 389 25.33 -29.33 -1.37
C SER A 389 23.82 -29.17 -1.15
N GLY A 390 23.24 -28.14 -1.78
CA GLY A 390 21.88 -28.22 -2.36
C GLY A 390 20.70 -27.65 -1.58
N MET A 391 20.83 -27.32 -0.29
CA MET A 391 19.76 -26.64 0.46
C MET A 391 20.38 -25.70 1.48
N ILE A 392 20.09 -24.40 1.36
CA ILE A 392 20.38 -23.44 2.43
C ILE A 392 19.19 -23.49 3.39
N VAL A 393 19.37 -24.16 4.53
CA VAL A 393 18.45 -24.05 5.67
C VAL A 393 19.10 -23.12 6.68
N LEU A 394 18.61 -21.88 6.75
CA LEU A 394 18.99 -20.93 7.78
C LEU A 394 17.99 -21.04 8.94
N VAL A 395 18.44 -21.50 10.12
CA VAL A 395 17.63 -21.50 11.35
C VAL A 395 18.21 -20.48 12.32
N LEU A 396 17.55 -19.32 12.41
CA LEU A 396 17.78 -18.34 13.48
C LEU A 396 16.44 -18.09 14.18
N MET A 397 16.23 -18.72 15.34
CA MET A 397 15.01 -18.54 16.14
C MET A 397 15.08 -17.21 16.92
N ARG A 398 14.09 -16.33 16.71
CA ARG A 398 13.81 -15.23 17.65
C ARG A 398 12.82 -15.78 18.69
N ARG A 399 13.21 -15.82 19.98
CA ARG A 399 12.27 -16.15 21.06
C ARG A 399 11.36 -14.93 21.31
N ARG A 400 10.05 -15.10 21.15
CA ARG A 400 9.04 -14.19 21.71
C ARG A 400 8.89 -14.52 23.20
N TYR A 401 8.98 -13.52 24.07
CA TYR A 401 8.43 -13.65 25.42
C TYR A 401 6.96 -13.23 25.39
N ALA A 402 6.16 -13.98 26.15
CA ALA A 402 4.71 -13.89 26.24
C ALA A 402 4.23 -12.57 26.85
#